data_AF-A0A2V6BTH7-F1
#
_entry.id   AF-A0A2V6BTH7-F1
#
_cell.length_a   1.000
_cell.length_b   1.000
_cell.length_c   1.000
_cell.angle_alpha   90.00
_cell.angle_beta   90.00
_cell.angle_gamma   90.00
#
_symmetry.space_group_name_H-M   'P 1'
#
loop_
_entity.id
_entity.type
_entity.pdbx_description
1 polymer ?
#
loop_
_entity_poly.entity_id
_entity_poly.type
_entity_poly.pdbx_seq_one_letter_code
_entity_poly.pdbx_strand_id
1 'polypeptide(L)'
;MIRIHILGSAAGGGLPQWNCTCSNCAAARTGKITPQTQSSIAISGDSEGFHRWFLINTSPDLNRQIESMPRLQPRRDSPRNSPIAAVLLTNA
;
A
#
# COMPACT_ATOMS: atom_id res chain seq x y z
N MET A 1 -14.40 -11.46 -11.34
CA MET A 1 -13.73 -11.81 -10.05
C MET A 1 -13.15 -10.54 -9.44
N ILE A 2 -13.04 -10.44 -8.11
CA ILE A 2 -12.45 -9.27 -7.43
C ILE A 2 -11.03 -9.64 -6.98
N ARG A 3 -10.07 -8.74 -7.22
CA ARG A 3 -8.70 -8.85 -6.71
C ARG A 3 -8.49 -7.83 -5.60
N ILE A 4 -7.93 -8.28 -4.48
CA ILE A 4 -7.56 -7.43 -3.34
C ILE A 4 -6.06 -7.61 -3.11
N HIS A 5 -5.35 -6.50 -2.94
CA HIS A 5 -3.95 -6.47 -2.59
C HIS A 5 -3.76 -5.67 -1.30
N ILE A 6 -3.04 -6.25 -0.33
CA ILE A 6 -2.72 -5.57 0.92
C ILE A 6 -1.46 -4.74 0.70
N LEU A 7 -1.59 -3.42 0.73
CA LEU A 7 -0.47 -2.49 0.57
C LEU A 7 0.25 -2.26 1.91
N GLY A 8 -0.50 -2.25 3.00
CA GLY A 8 0.00 -2.18 4.35
C GLY A 8 -1.01 -2.75 5.34
N SER A 9 -0.51 -3.34 6.41
CA SER A 9 -1.35 -4.04 7.41
C SER A 9 -1.11 -3.56 8.84
N ALA A 10 -0.20 -2.60 9.06
CA ALA A 10 0.02 -2.04 10.38
C ALA A 10 -1.01 -0.94 10.70
N ALA A 11 -1.26 -0.72 11.99
CA ALA A 11 -1.97 0.47 12.44
C ALA A 11 -1.13 1.75 12.23
N GLY A 12 -1.63 2.90 12.68
CA GLY A 12 -0.92 4.16 12.65
C GLY A 12 0.49 4.04 13.24
N GLY A 13 1.48 4.62 12.57
CA GLY A 13 2.89 4.54 12.94
C GLY A 13 3.70 3.42 12.29
N GLY A 14 3.07 2.37 11.77
CA GLY A 14 3.75 1.27 11.09
C GLY A 14 4.51 0.31 12.03
N LEU A 15 5.28 -0.61 11.45
CA LEU A 15 6.19 -1.50 12.17
C LEU A 15 7.53 -1.59 11.43
N PRO A 16 8.65 -1.14 12.01
CA PRO A 16 8.75 -0.46 13.30
C PRO A 16 8.14 0.95 13.24
N GLN A 17 7.49 1.38 14.33
CA GLN A 17 7.14 2.78 14.50
C GLN A 17 8.41 3.59 14.83
N TRP A 18 8.56 4.76 14.17
CA TRP A 18 9.81 5.53 14.15
C TRP A 18 10.41 5.79 15.54
N ASN A 19 9.59 6.13 16.52
CA ASN A 19 9.97 6.45 17.89
C ASN A 19 9.68 5.33 18.92
N CYS A 20 9.36 4.11 18.49
CA CYS A 20 9.01 3.02 19.39
C CYS A 20 10.16 2.01 19.54
N THR A 21 10.49 1.60 20.76
CA THR A 21 11.54 0.61 21.08
C THR A 21 11.01 -0.68 21.71
N CYS A 22 9.70 -0.93 21.64
CA CYS A 22 9.13 -2.19 22.13
C CYS A 22 9.77 -3.41 21.43
N SER A 23 9.59 -4.60 22.02
CA SER A 23 10.17 -5.85 21.51
C SER A 23 9.91 -6.10 20.02
N ASN A 24 8.70 -5.81 19.53
CA ASN A 24 8.35 -5.96 18.12
C ASN A 24 9.07 -4.95 17.22
N CYS A 25 9.17 -3.68 17.62
CA CYS A 25 9.90 -2.69 16.83
C CYS A 25 11.41 -2.96 16.83
N ALA A 26 11.97 -3.43 17.95
CA ALA A 26 13.36 -3.88 18.02
C ALA A 26 13.60 -5.12 17.13
N ALA A 27 12.68 -6.09 17.14
CA ALA A 27 12.72 -7.25 16.27
C ALA A 27 12.65 -6.87 14.78
N ALA A 28 11.78 -5.92 14.41
CA ALA A 28 11.67 -5.46 13.04
C ALA A 28 12.94 -4.71 12.57
N ARG A 29 13.52 -3.86 13.43
CA ARG A 29 14.80 -3.18 13.12
C ARG A 29 15.97 -4.14 12.96
N THR A 30 15.97 -5.25 13.69
CA THR A 30 16.99 -6.31 13.58
C THR A 30 16.67 -7.34 12.50
N GLY A 31 15.58 -7.16 11.74
CA GLY A 31 15.17 -8.05 10.66
C GLY A 31 14.58 -9.39 11.11
N LYS A 32 14.35 -9.58 12.42
CA LYS A 32 13.74 -10.81 12.96
C LYS A 32 12.28 -10.99 12.57
N ILE A 33 11.57 -9.89 12.32
CA ILE A 33 10.22 -9.88 11.76
C ILE A 33 10.14 -8.87 10.62
N THR A 34 9.25 -9.11 9.66
CA THR A 34 9.08 -8.27 8.48
C THR A 34 8.50 -6.89 8.86
N PRO A 35 9.08 -5.78 8.38
CA PRO A 35 8.47 -4.46 8.53
C PRO A 35 7.11 -4.37 7.83
N GLN A 36 6.21 -3.54 8.36
CA GLN A 36 4.87 -3.32 7.83
C GLN A 36 4.60 -1.81 7.67
N THR A 37 4.06 -1.45 6.52
CA THR A 37 3.52 -0.10 6.26
C THR A 37 2.10 0.02 6.82
N GLN A 38 1.64 1.26 6.98
CA GLN A 38 0.32 1.57 7.54
C GLN A 38 -0.84 1.09 6.65
N SER A 39 -1.96 0.80 7.29
CA SER A 39 -3.15 0.17 6.72
C SER A 39 -3.63 0.82 5.41
N SER A 40 -3.56 0.07 4.32
CA SER A 40 -4.14 0.42 3.03
C SER A 40 -4.28 -0.84 2.17
N ILE A 41 -5.30 -0.89 1.32
CA ILE A 41 -5.48 -1.96 0.32
C ILE A 41 -5.77 -1.38 -1.06
N ALA A 42 -5.45 -2.14 -2.10
CA ALA A 42 -5.84 -1.87 -3.48
C ALA A 42 -6.82 -2.93 -3.98
N ILE A 43 -7.92 -2.50 -4.60
CA ILE A 43 -8.96 -3.38 -5.15
C ILE A 43 -9.05 -3.18 -6.65
N SER A 44 -9.24 -4.26 -7.40
CA SER A 44 -9.51 -4.22 -8.85
C SER A 44 -10.53 -5.29 -9.24
N GLY A 45 -11.36 -5.01 -10.25
CA GLY A 45 -12.29 -5.98 -10.82
C GLY A 45 -11.69 -6.67 -12.05
N ASP A 46 -11.91 -7.98 -12.18
CA ASP A 46 -11.50 -8.74 -13.37
C ASP A 46 -12.43 -8.45 -14.54
N SER A 47 -11.95 -7.59 -15.42
CA SER A 47 -12.11 -7.80 -16.84
C SER A 47 -10.73 -7.63 -17.47
N GLU A 48 -10.40 -8.46 -18.45
CA GLU A 48 -9.05 -8.57 -19.04
C GLU A 48 -8.48 -7.24 -19.56
N GLY A 49 -9.33 -6.22 -19.78
CA GLY A 49 -8.94 -4.86 -20.16
C GLY A 49 -8.95 -3.80 -19.05
N PHE A 50 -9.47 -4.09 -17.86
CA PHE A 50 -9.53 -3.12 -16.76
C PHE A 50 -8.32 -3.25 -15.83
N HIS A 51 -7.29 -2.44 -16.09
CA HIS A 51 -6.18 -2.23 -15.13
C HIS A 51 -6.38 -0.94 -14.32
N ARG A 52 -7.59 -0.74 -13.80
CA ARG A 52 -7.90 0.32 -12.85
C ARG A 52 -7.84 -0.26 -11.44
N TRP A 53 -7.20 0.48 -10.55
CA TRP A 53 -7.13 0.16 -9.13
C TRP A 53 -7.82 1.22 -8.31
N PHE A 54 -8.48 0.77 -7.24
CA PHE A 54 -9.15 1.61 -6.27
C PHE A 54 -8.42 1.44 -4.95
N LEU A 55 -7.96 2.54 -4.35
CA LEU A 55 -7.33 2.49 -3.04
C LEU A 55 -8.38 2.63 -1.94
N ILE A 56 -8.24 1.85 -0.89
CA ILE A 56 -8.97 2.06 0.37
C ILE A 56 -7.97 2.59 1.39
N ASN A 57 -8.21 3.83 1.84
CA ASN A 57 -7.30 4.69 2.57
C ASN A 57 -5.99 5.01 1.83
N THR A 58 -5.40 6.15 2.18
CA THR A 58 -4.10 6.61 1.65
C THR A 58 -3.16 6.85 2.82
N SER A 59 -2.38 5.82 3.16
CA SER A 59 -1.46 5.90 4.28
C SER A 59 -0.30 6.87 4.00
N PRO A 60 0.40 7.37 5.04
CA PRO A 60 1.64 8.13 4.85
C PRO A 60 2.74 7.37 4.09
N ASP A 61 2.65 6.04 4.02
CA ASP A 61 3.60 5.16 3.32
C ASP A 61 3.23 4.95 1.83
N LEU A 62 2.26 5.69 1.28
CA LEU A 62 1.68 5.44 -0.04
C LEU A 62 2.73 5.41 -1.16
N ASN A 63 3.74 6.27 -1.12
CA ASN A 63 4.82 6.27 -2.12
C ASN A 63 5.53 4.90 -2.16
N ARG A 64 5.95 4.38 -0.99
CA ARG A 64 6.60 3.07 -0.87
C ARG A 64 5.65 1.95 -1.26
N GLN A 65 4.38 2.06 -0.91
CA GLN A 65 3.35 1.09 -1.26
C GLN A 65 3.15 0.98 -2.78
N ILE A 66 3.07 2.12 -3.48
CA ILE A 66 2.98 2.16 -4.95
C ILE A 66 4.24 1.53 -5.58
N GLU A 67 5.43 1.92 -5.11
CA GLU A 67 6.68 1.38 -5.66
C GLU A 67 6.86 -0.14 -5.40
N SER A 68 6.25 -0.66 -4.34
CA SER A 68 6.28 -2.10 -4.03
C SER A 68 5.30 -2.95 -4.86
N MET A 69 4.36 -2.31 -5.57
CA MET A 69 3.33 -2.99 -6.36
C MET A 69 3.37 -2.48 -7.81
N PRO A 70 4.09 -3.17 -8.74
CA PRO A 70 4.24 -2.72 -10.13
C PRO A 70 2.92 -2.45 -10.88
N ARG A 71 1.82 -3.09 -10.46
CA ARG A 71 0.48 -2.87 -11.05
C ARG A 71 -0.12 -1.50 -10.69
N LEU A 72 0.44 -0.78 -9.70
CA LEU A 72 0.07 0.59 -9.34
C LEU A 72 1.00 1.66 -9.95
N GLN A 73 2.11 1.26 -10.56
CA GLN A 73 3.04 2.19 -11.21
C GLN A 73 2.46 2.73 -12.54
N PRO A 74 2.94 3.91 -13.01
CA PRO A 74 2.58 4.43 -14.32
C PRO A 74 2.88 3.45 -15.46
N ARG A 75 2.01 3.46 -16.47
CA ARG A 75 2.19 2.72 -17.72
C ARG A 75 3.17 3.44 -18.65
N ARG A 76 3.78 2.70 -19.58
CA ARG A 76 4.82 3.21 -20.49
C ARG A 76 4.30 4.01 -21.69
N ASP A 77 2.98 4.15 -21.83
CA ASP A 77 2.30 4.85 -22.93
C ASP A 77 2.24 6.37 -22.75
N SER A 78 2.53 6.90 -21.57
CA SER A 78 2.57 8.34 -21.31
C SER A 78 3.64 8.68 -20.25
N PRO A 79 4.33 9.83 -20.36
CA PRO A 79 5.30 10.29 -19.35
C PRO A 79 4.65 10.58 -17.99
N ARG A 80 3.33 10.75 -17.93
CA ARG A 80 2.57 10.95 -16.69
C ARG A 80 1.20 10.31 -16.79
N ASN A 81 0.98 9.25 -16.03
CA ASN A 81 -0.31 8.59 -15.86
C ASN A 81 -0.33 7.83 -14.53
N SER A 82 -1.51 7.35 -14.13
CA SER A 82 -1.65 6.48 -12.96
C SER A 82 -2.75 5.44 -13.24
N PRO A 83 -2.55 4.17 -12.84
CA PRO A 83 -3.61 3.16 -12.88
C PRO A 83 -4.59 3.30 -11.70
N ILE A 84 -4.30 4.14 -10.70
CA ILE A 84 -5.19 4.42 -9.57
C ILE A 84 -6.32 5.35 -10.07
N ALA A 85 -7.54 4.82 -10.08
CA ALA A 85 -8.72 5.51 -10.63
C ALA A 85 -9.51 6.30 -9.59
N ALA A 86 -9.47 5.88 -8.32
CA ALA A 86 -10.17 6.53 -7.22
C ALA A 86 -9.62 6.08 -5.86
N VAL A 87 -9.97 6.86 -4.83
CA VAL A 87 -9.66 6.60 -3.43
C VAL A 87 -10.95 6.62 -2.63
N LEU A 88 -11.15 5.60 -1.79
CA LEU A 88 -12.17 5.58 -0.75
C LEU A 88 -11.50 5.80 0.60
N LEU A 89 -11.98 6.78 1.37
CA LEU A 89 -11.54 7.01 2.74
C LEU A 89 -12.55 6.41 3.70
N THR A 90 -12.07 5.64 4.67
CA THR A 90 -12.93 5.01 5.69
C THR A 90 -13.10 5.88 6.93
N ASN A 91 -12.21 6.84 7.13
CA ASN A 91 -12.20 7.82 8.21
C ASN A 91 -11.47 9.11 7.77
N ALA A 92 -11.45 10.11 8.65
CA ALA A 92 -10.72 11.38 8.51
C ALA A 92 -9.62 11.49 9.56
#